data_AF-A0A484X3I0-F1
#
_entry.id   AF-A0A484X3I0-F1
#
_cell.length_a   1.000
_cell.length_b   1.000
_cell.length_c   1.000
_cell.angle_alpha   90.00
_cell.angle_beta   90.00
_cell.angle_gamma   90.00
#
_symmetry.space_group_name_H-M   'P 1'
#
loop_
_entity.id
_entity.type
_entity.pdbx_description
1 polymer ?
#
loop_
_entity_poly.entity_id
_entity_poly.type
_entity_poly.pdbx_seq_one_letter_code
_entity_poly.pdbx_strand_id
1 'polypeptide(L)'
;MVEMGKYDNHLLEDYTEEEFKQMDTFIDHDRDMTFSYAAVKQLEGKYLVQNRVTGEIYESAQFLYILVAACLFSNYPRETRLQYVKRFLRRGFHI
;
A
#
# COMPACT_ATOMS: atom_id res chain seq x y z
N MET A 1 9.06 -9.25 -1.25
CA MET A 1 9.19 -7.99 -0.49
C MET A 1 9.44 -8.22 0.99
N VAL A 2 8.66 -9.05 1.68
CA VAL A 2 8.94 -9.46 3.07
C VAL A 2 10.25 -10.25 3.17
N GLU A 3 10.46 -11.25 2.31
CA GLU A 3 11.73 -12.00 2.23
C GLU A 3 12.95 -11.14 1.87
N MET A 4 12.72 -9.99 1.23
CA MET A 4 13.78 -9.03 0.88
C MET A 4 14.07 -8.03 2.03
N GLY A 5 13.41 -8.20 3.19
CA GLY A 5 13.51 -7.31 4.35
C GLY A 5 12.96 -5.90 4.08
N LYS A 6 12.08 -5.75 3.08
CA LYS A 6 11.53 -4.44 2.68
C LYS A 6 10.16 -4.15 3.29
N TYR A 7 9.37 -5.19 3.54
CA TYR A 7 8.10 -5.11 4.26
C TYR A 7 8.21 -5.86 5.58
N ASP A 8 7.41 -5.44 6.56
CA ASP A 8 7.36 -6.07 7.87
C ASP A 8 6.65 -7.43 7.81
N ASN A 9 7.13 -8.40 8.60
CA ASN A 9 6.56 -9.74 8.69
C ASN A 9 5.14 -9.72 9.27
N HIS A 10 4.80 -8.72 10.10
CA HIS A 10 3.48 -8.65 10.74
C HIS A 10 2.34 -8.67 9.71
N LEU A 11 2.56 -8.17 8.48
CA LEU A 11 1.57 -8.20 7.42
C LEU A 11 1.15 -9.63 7.04
N LEU A 12 2.08 -10.58 7.06
CA LEU A 12 1.79 -11.99 6.77
C LEU A 12 1.18 -12.73 7.97
N GLU A 13 1.38 -12.22 9.18
CA GLU A 13 0.79 -12.78 10.41
C GLU A 13 -0.65 -12.28 10.62
N ASP A 14 -0.88 -11.00 10.32
CA ASP A 14 -2.16 -10.32 10.54
C ASP A 14 -3.21 -10.69 9.48
N TYR A 15 -2.78 -10.95 8.24
CA TYR A 15 -3.65 -11.17 7.08
C TYR A 15 -3.40 -12.53 6.42
N THR A 16 -4.48 -13.23 6.07
CA THR A 16 -4.37 -14.48 5.32
C THR A 16 -4.22 -14.21 3.81
N GLU A 17 -3.79 -15.23 3.07
CA GLU A 17 -3.66 -15.14 1.61
C GLU A 17 -4.99 -14.74 0.93
N GLU A 18 -6.13 -15.28 1.40
CA GLU A 18 -7.46 -14.89 0.92
C GLU A 18 -7.77 -13.41 1.17
N GLU A 19 -7.34 -12.85 2.30
CA GLU A 19 -7.54 -11.44 2.59
C GLU A 19 -6.66 -10.56 1.72
N PHE A 20 -5.43 -10.98 1.42
CA PHE A 20 -4.59 -10.32 0.41
C PHE A 20 -5.23 -10.36 -0.97
N LYS A 21 -5.77 -11.51 -1.40
CA LYS A 21 -6.52 -11.61 -2.67
C LYS A 21 -7.73 -10.68 -2.69
N GLN A 22 -8.44 -10.54 -1.57
CA GLN A 22 -9.54 -9.56 -1.47
C GLN A 22 -9.04 -8.12 -1.56
N MET A 23 -7.94 -7.78 -0.87
CA MET A 23 -7.35 -6.45 -0.94
C MET A 23 -6.90 -6.08 -2.36
N ASP A 24 -6.38 -7.05 -3.11
CA ASP A 24 -5.97 -6.87 -4.50
C ASP A 24 -7.17 -6.44 -5.39
N THR A 25 -8.37 -6.96 -5.13
CA THR A 25 -9.59 -6.52 -5.85
C THR A 25 -10.02 -5.08 -5.55
N PHE A 26 -9.48 -4.46 -4.49
CA PHE A 26 -9.76 -3.07 -4.16
C PHE A 26 -8.81 -2.10 -4.86
N ILE A 27 -7.66 -2.61 -5.32
CA ILE A 27 -6.63 -1.83 -5.99
C ILE A 27 -7.11 -1.47 -7.39
N ASP A 28 -6.90 -0.21 -7.74
CA ASP A 28 -7.23 0.35 -9.04
C ASP A 28 -5.99 1.08 -9.53
N HIS A 29 -5.15 0.38 -10.30
CA HIS A 29 -3.87 0.90 -10.78
C HIS A 29 -4.03 2.11 -11.71
N ASP A 30 -5.18 2.30 -12.34
CA ASP A 30 -5.44 3.47 -13.19
C ASP A 30 -5.42 4.78 -12.38
N ARG A 31 -5.62 4.70 -11.06
CA ARG A 31 -5.50 5.85 -10.16
C ARG A 31 -4.09 6.41 -10.08
N ASP A 32 -3.06 5.60 -10.33
CA ASP A 32 -1.68 6.10 -10.37
C ASP A 32 -1.49 7.14 -11.48
N MET A 33 -2.30 7.07 -12.55
CA MET A 33 -2.28 8.05 -13.65
C MET A 33 -2.99 9.37 -13.31
N THR A 34 -3.69 9.45 -12.18
CA THR A 34 -4.37 10.67 -11.73
C THR A 34 -3.45 11.60 -10.91
N PHE A 35 -2.25 11.13 -10.54
CA PHE A 35 -1.30 11.95 -9.80
C PHE A 35 -0.68 13.03 -10.69
N SER A 36 -0.59 14.24 -10.14
CA SER A 36 0.19 15.30 -10.75
C SER A 36 1.68 14.94 -10.74
N TYR A 37 2.44 15.48 -11.69
CA TYR A 37 3.89 15.26 -11.76
C TYR A 37 4.60 15.60 -10.43
N ALA A 38 4.16 16.65 -9.74
CA ALA A 38 4.70 17.04 -8.45
C ALA A 38 4.42 15.98 -7.37
N ALA A 39 3.22 15.41 -7.33
CA ALA A 39 2.87 14.34 -6.41
C ALA A 39 3.69 13.06 -6.67
N VAL A 40 3.85 12.67 -7.94
CA VAL A 40 4.69 11.53 -8.34
C VAL A 40 6.14 11.74 -7.89
N LYS A 41 6.70 12.94 -8.09
CA LYS A 41 8.08 13.24 -7.66
C LYS A 41 8.26 13.23 -6.14
N GLN A 42 7.25 13.63 -5.36
CA GLN A 42 7.29 13.48 -3.91
C GLN A 42 7.23 12.01 -3.49
N LEU A 43 6.35 11.22 -4.12
CA LEU A 43 6.22 9.79 -3.85
C LEU A 43 7.52 9.06 -4.17
N GLU A 44 8.06 9.25 -5.37
CA GLU A 44 9.34 8.70 -5.82
C GLU A 44 10.50 9.10 -4.90
N GLY A 45 10.59 10.37 -4.49
CA GLY A 45 11.74 10.85 -3.72
C GLY A 45 11.75 10.46 -2.24
N LYS A 46 10.58 10.26 -1.62
CA LYS A 46 10.50 10.13 -0.15
C LYS A 46 9.67 8.96 0.37
N TYR A 47 8.70 8.48 -0.40
CA TYR A 47 7.69 7.56 0.13
C TYR A 47 7.81 6.14 -0.43
N LEU A 48 8.11 6.00 -1.72
CA LEU A 48 8.27 4.67 -2.32
C LEU A 48 9.52 3.98 -1.76
N VAL A 49 9.36 2.71 -1.41
CA VAL A 49 10.45 1.80 -1.05
C VAL A 49 11.40 1.70 -2.23
N GLN A 50 12.59 2.26 -2.01
CA GLN A 50 13.63 2.36 -3.02
C GLN A 50 14.99 1.97 -2.43
N ASN A 51 15.88 1.52 -3.30
CA ASN A 51 17.28 1.45 -2.99
C ASN A 51 17.92 2.82 -3.24
N ARG A 52 18.35 3.50 -2.18
CA ARG A 52 18.95 4.84 -2.29
C ARG A 52 20.33 4.86 -2.96
N VAL A 53 20.96 3.70 -3.16
CA VAL A 53 22.27 3.57 -3.82
C VAL A 53 22.10 3.26 -5.30
N THR A 54 21.22 2.32 -5.66
CA THR A 54 21.00 1.94 -7.06
C THR A 54 19.90 2.76 -7.76
N GLY A 55 19.06 3.46 -7.00
CA GLY A 55 17.90 4.19 -7.51
C GLY A 55 16.73 3.28 -7.92
N GLU A 56 16.79 1.98 -7.62
CA GLU A 56 15.75 1.04 -7.98
C GLU A 56 14.52 1.21 -7.09
N ILE A 57 13.35 1.35 -7.71
CA ILE A 57 12.04 1.49 -7.06
C ILE A 57 11.37 0.12 -7.05
N TYR A 58 10.94 -0.34 -5.88
CA TYR A 58 10.40 -1.70 -5.72
C TYR A 58 8.88 -1.77 -5.62
N GLU A 59 8.18 -0.63 -5.57
CA GLU A 59 6.72 -0.60 -5.37
C GLU A 59 6.04 0.54 -6.15
N SER A 60 4.74 0.37 -6.40
CA SER A 60 3.85 1.40 -6.96
C SER A 60 3.12 2.17 -5.85
N ALA A 61 2.55 3.32 -6.18
CA ALA A 61 1.84 4.16 -5.21
C ALA A 61 0.60 3.45 -4.64
N GLN A 62 -0.13 2.67 -5.46
CA GLN A 62 -1.26 1.88 -4.95
C GLN A 62 -0.84 0.84 -3.89
N PHE A 63 0.29 0.15 -4.08
CA PHE A 63 0.79 -0.81 -3.09
C PHE A 63 1.17 -0.13 -1.78
N LEU A 64 1.78 1.05 -1.85
CA LEU A 64 2.04 1.84 -0.65
C LEU A 64 0.74 2.18 0.08
N TYR A 65 -0.30 2.64 -0.62
CA TYR A 65 -1.55 3.03 0.02
C TYR A 65 -2.31 1.86 0.65
N ILE A 66 -2.39 0.71 -0.02
CA ILE A 66 -3.08 -0.47 0.53
C ILE A 66 -2.33 -1.03 1.74
N LEU A 67 -0.99 -1.04 1.72
CA LEU A 67 -0.18 -1.53 2.84
C LEU A 67 -0.24 -0.60 4.05
N VAL A 68 -0.19 0.72 3.84
CA VAL A 68 -0.42 1.70 4.91
C VAL A 68 -1.80 1.50 5.54
N ALA A 69 -2.83 1.30 4.72
CA ALA A 69 -4.18 1.01 5.22
C ALA A 69 -4.22 -0.31 6.01
N ALA A 70 -3.59 -1.38 5.49
CA ALA A 70 -3.53 -2.68 6.14
C ALA A 70 -2.82 -2.59 7.51
N CYS A 71 -1.67 -1.91 7.59
CA CYS A 71 -0.97 -1.70 8.87
C CYS A 71 -1.81 -0.88 9.87
N LEU A 72 -2.50 0.17 9.41
CA LEU A 72 -3.30 1.03 10.30
C LEU A 72 -4.53 0.31 10.88
N PHE A 73 -5.13 -0.61 10.12
CA PHE A 73 -6.35 -1.31 10.51
C PHE A 73 -6.13 -2.78 10.86
N SER A 74 -4.88 -3.24 11.01
CA SER A 74 -4.56 -4.66 11.30
C SER A 74 -5.20 -5.15 12.60
N ASN A 75 -5.22 -4.29 13.62
CA ASN A 75 -5.78 -4.55 14.96
C ASN A 75 -7.32 -4.47 15.03
N TYR A 76 -8.02 -4.17 13.93
CA TYR A 76 -9.48 -4.09 13.92
C TYR A 76 -10.13 -5.49 13.81
N PRO A 77 -11.39 -5.66 14.24
CA PRO A 77 -12.12 -6.91 14.05
C PRO A 77 -12.15 -7.33 12.59
N ARG A 78 -11.87 -8.62 12.31
CA ARG A 78 -11.74 -9.18 10.95
C ARG A 78 -12.96 -8.88 10.05
N GLU A 79 -14.15 -8.86 10.65
CA GLU A 79 -15.42 -8.56 9.98
C GLU A 79 -15.46 -7.16 9.35
N THR A 80 -14.76 -6.18 9.94
CA THR A 80 -14.84 -4.76 9.53
C THR A 80 -13.53 -4.20 9.01
N ARG A 81 -12.38 -4.81 9.34
CA ARG A 81 -11.05 -4.28 8.97
C ARG A 81 -10.89 -4.06 7.48
N LEU A 82 -11.29 -5.03 6.64
CA LEU A 82 -11.18 -4.91 5.19
C LEU A 82 -12.08 -3.81 4.61
N GLN A 83 -13.22 -3.55 5.24
CA GLN A 83 -14.09 -2.45 4.86
C GLN A 83 -13.42 -1.09 5.13
N TYR A 84 -12.73 -0.95 6.27
CA TYR A 84 -11.96 0.25 6.59
C TYR A 84 -10.79 0.44 5.63
N VAL A 85 -10.03 -0.62 5.34
CA VAL A 85 -8.94 -0.62 4.35
C VAL A 85 -9.42 -0.13 2.99
N LYS A 86 -10.52 -0.71 2.48
CA LYS A 86 -11.12 -0.29 1.20
C LYS A 86 -11.59 1.15 1.22
N ARG A 87 -12.21 1.60 2.32
CA ARG A 87 -12.70 2.97 2.46
C ARG A 87 -11.55 3.97 2.50
N PHE A 88 -10.46 3.62 3.16
CA PHE A 88 -9.25 4.43 3.24
C PHE A 88 -8.61 4.59 1.86
N LEU A 89 -8.40 3.47 1.15
CA LEU A 89 -7.88 3.46 -0.22
C LEU A 89 -8.73 4.32 -1.16
N ARG A 90 -10.07 4.20 -1.06
CA ARG A 90 -10.99 4.95 -1.92
C ARG A 90 -10.98 6.45 -1.67
N ARG A 91 -10.83 6.87 -0.41
CA ARG A 91 -10.87 8.29 -0.04
C ARG A 91 -9.71 9.06 -0.65
N GLY A 92 -8.59 8.37 -0.91
CA GLY A 92 -7.39 8.94 -1.50
C GLY A 92 -6.74 9.93 -0.54
N PHE A 93 -5.41 9.98 -0.55
CA PHE A 93 -4.73 11.13 0.03
C PHE A 93 -4.81 12.25 -1.00
N HIS A 94 -5.62 13.28 -0.73
CA HIS A 94 -5.48 14.55 -1.43
C HIS A 94 -4.23 15.23 -0.85
N ILE A 95 -3.07 14.90 -1.43
CA ILE A 95 -1.78 15.55 -1.16
C ILE A 95 -1.57 16.66 -2.19
#